data_AF-A0A2W7B7V1-F1
#
_entry.id   AF-A0A2W7B7V1-F1
#
_cell.length_a   1.000
_cell.length_b   1.000
_cell.length_c   1.000
_cell.angle_alpha   90.00
_cell.angle_beta   90.00
_cell.angle_gamma   90.00
#
_symmetry.space_group_name_H-M   'P 1'
#
loop_
_entity.id
_entity.type
_entity.pdbx_description
1 polymer ?
#
loop_
_entity_poly.entity_id
_entity_poly.type
_entity_poly.pdbx_seq_one_letter_code
_entity_poly.pdbx_strand_id
1 'polypeptide(L)'
;MPKRLMTIIKIISTTLIIGVLGLELGNLYALRSQMTPLDLPFPLLWIGRFALVAHFLEGIIAFIYAPSRNQPAIASGIYTFFVGTVGLVELFELQETKQE
;
A
#
# COMPACT_ATOMS: atom_id res chain seq x y z
N MET A 1 17.50 0.01 -7.26
CA MET A 1 17.43 1.27 -6.45
C MET A 1 18.36 1.15 -5.23
N PRO A 2 18.97 2.21 -4.67
CA PRO A 2 19.80 2.06 -3.47
C PRO A 2 18.96 1.55 -2.29
N LYS A 3 19.43 0.49 -1.60
CA LYS A 3 18.70 -0.20 -0.52
C LYS A 3 18.15 0.74 0.56
N ARG A 4 18.93 1.76 0.95
CA ARG A 4 18.51 2.77 1.95
C ARG A 4 17.28 3.56 1.51
N LEU A 5 17.18 3.91 0.23
CA LEU A 5 16.05 4.66 -0.31
C LEU A 5 14.78 3.80 -0.30
N MET A 6 14.89 2.52 -0.67
CA MET A 6 13.76 1.57 -0.58
C MET A 6 13.26 1.44 0.85
N THR A 7 14.17 1.31 1.83
CA THR A 7 13.79 1.25 3.25
C THR A 7 13.03 2.50 3.70
N ILE A 8 13.50 3.69 3.32
CA ILE A 8 12.86 4.96 3.67
C ILE A 8 11.46 5.04 3.05
N ILE A 9 11.32 4.71 1.76
CA ILE A 9 10.03 4.71 1.06
C ILE A 9 9.05 3.76 1.74
N LYS A 10 9.48 2.54 2.10
CA LYS A 10 8.64 1.55 2.79
C LYS A 10 8.07 2.08 4.10
N ILE A 11 8.91 2.73 4.91
CA ILE A 11 8.49 3.30 6.20
C ILE A 11 7.48 4.42 5.96
N ILE A 12 7.82 5.41 5.12
CA ILE A 12 6.95 6.56 4.84
C ILE A 12 5.62 6.10 4.24
N SER A 13 5.67 5.23 3.23
CA SER A 13 4.50 4.65 2.58
C SER A 13 3.58 3.97 3.59
N THR A 14 4.13 3.07 4.41
CA THR A 14 3.34 2.33 5.40
C THR A 14 2.67 3.28 6.39
N THR A 15 3.41 4.27 6.90
CA THR A 15 2.86 5.28 7.81
C THR A 15 1.74 6.09 7.15
N LEU A 16 1.92 6.53 5.91
CA LEU A 16 0.90 7.28 5.18
C LEU A 16 -0.36 6.45 4.92
N ILE A 17 -0.22 5.21 4.44
CA ILE A 17 -1.36 4.32 4.15
C ILE A 17 -2.15 3.99 5.43
N ILE A 18 -1.46 3.70 6.54
CA ILE A 18 -2.13 3.51 7.84
C ILE A 18 -2.87 4.79 8.25
N GLY A 19 -2.24 5.96 8.10
CA GLY A 19 -2.85 7.25 8.41
C GLY A 19 -4.13 7.49 7.62
N VAL A 20 -4.10 7.27 6.29
CA VAL A 20 -5.27 7.44 5.43
C VAL A 20 -6.35 6.43 5.78
N LEU A 21 -6.01 5.15 6.03
CA LEU A 21 -6.99 4.15 6.48
C LEU A 21 -7.68 4.59 7.78
N GLY A 22 -6.92 5.10 8.74
CA GLY A 22 -7.46 5.62 9.99
C GLY A 22 -8.42 6.79 9.78
N LEU A 23 -8.06 7.72 8.88
CA LEU A 23 -8.92 8.84 8.51
C LEU A 23 -10.22 8.39 7.82
N GLU A 24 -10.14 7.45 6.87
CA GLU A 24 -11.32 6.91 6.20
C GLU A 24 -12.24 6.13 7.16
N LEU A 25 -11.66 5.30 8.05
CA LEU A 25 -12.42 4.61 9.09
C LEU A 25 -13.10 5.59 10.06
N GLY A 26 -12.39 6.65 10.46
CA GLY A 26 -12.95 7.72 11.29
C GLY A 26 -14.10 8.45 10.60
N ASN A 27 -13.97 8.77 9.31
CA ASN A 27 -15.02 9.40 8.53
C ASN A 27 -16.25 8.50 8.35
N LEU A 28 -16.05 7.20 8.09
CA LEU A 28 -17.14 6.22 8.03
C LEU A 28 -17.85 6.07 9.38
N TYR A 29 -17.10 6.07 10.47
CA TYR A 29 -17.65 6.03 11.83
C TYR A 29 -18.46 7.29 12.16
N ALA A 30 -17.95 8.48 11.82
CA ALA A 30 -18.65 9.75 12.02
C ALA A 30 -19.97 9.76 11.24
N LEU A 31 -19.93 9.36 9.96
CA LEU A 31 -21.12 9.24 9.11
C LEU A 31 -22.14 8.27 9.70
N ARG A 32 -21.70 7.11 10.19
CA ARG A 32 -22.57 6.11 10.84
C ARG A 32 -23.19 6.63 12.13
N SER A 33 -22.47 7.45 12.87
CA SER A 33 -22.86 8.00 14.17
C SER A 33 -23.61 9.32 14.07
N GLN A 34 -23.96 9.77 12.85
CA GLN A 34 -24.57 11.08 12.57
C GLN A 34 -23.75 12.26 13.10
N MET A 35 -22.44 12.07 13.26
CA MET A 35 -21.48 13.12 13.60
C MET A 35 -20.97 13.75 12.31
N THR A 36 -20.52 15.01 12.39
CA THR A 36 -19.84 15.67 11.28
C THR A 36 -18.50 14.97 10.99
N PRO A 37 -18.24 14.56 9.75
CA PRO A 37 -16.93 14.03 9.34
C PRO A 37 -15.81 15.04 9.57
N LEU A 38 -14.56 14.56 9.56
CA LEU A 38 -13.41 15.42 9.77
C LEU A 38 -13.25 16.37 8.58
N ASP A 39 -13.29 17.68 8.85
CA ASP A 39 -13.14 18.72 7.82
C ASP A 39 -11.66 18.89 7.46
N LEU A 40 -11.18 18.01 6.59
CA LEU A 40 -9.83 18.07 6.01
C LEU A 40 -9.86 18.75 4.65
N PRO A 41 -8.79 19.48 4.28
CA PRO A 41 -8.71 20.11 2.98
C PRO A 41 -8.90 19.09 1.86
N PHE A 42 -9.83 19.38 0.96
CA PHE A 42 -10.27 18.49 -0.11
C PHE A 42 -9.11 17.82 -0.89
N PRO A 43 -8.02 18.52 -1.27
CA PRO A 43 -6.91 17.89 -1.98
C PRO A 43 -6.23 16.77 -1.19
N LEU A 44 -6.11 16.90 0.13
CA LEU A 44 -5.40 15.93 0.97
C LEU A 44 -6.16 14.59 1.06
N LEU A 45 -7.48 14.66 1.26
CA LEU A 45 -8.35 13.47 1.29
C LEU A 45 -8.35 12.74 -0.05
N TRP A 46 -8.42 13.47 -1.17
CA TRP A 46 -8.43 12.86 -2.50
C TRP A 46 -7.11 12.17 -2.85
N ILE A 47 -5.97 12.79 -2.53
CA ILE A 47 -4.65 12.18 -2.73
C ILE A 47 -4.52 10.92 -1.89
N GLY A 48 -4.95 10.94 -0.62
CA GLY A 48 -4.93 9.77 0.24
C GLY A 48 -5.77 8.62 -0.33
N ARG A 49 -7.01 8.89 -0.76
CA ARG A 49 -7.89 7.89 -1.38
C ARG A 49 -7.31 7.32 -2.66
N PHE A 50 -6.75 8.18 -3.51
CA PHE A 50 -6.07 7.75 -4.72
C PHE A 50 -4.89 6.81 -4.38
N ALA A 51 -4.07 7.16 -3.39
CA ALA A 51 -2.99 6.31 -2.91
C ALA A 51 -3.50 4.95 -2.41
N LEU A 52 -4.58 4.91 -1.62
CA LEU A 52 -5.17 3.65 -1.16
C LEU A 52 -5.62 2.75 -2.32
N VAL A 53 -6.28 3.32 -3.33
CA VAL A 53 -6.74 2.55 -4.50
C VAL A 53 -5.55 2.03 -5.30
N ALA A 54 -4.53 2.88 -5.54
CA ALA A 54 -3.32 2.46 -6.25
C ALA A 54 -2.63 1.31 -5.51
N HIS A 55 -2.39 1.46 -4.20
CA HIS A 55 -1.80 0.43 -3.36
C HIS A 55 -2.62 -0.87 -3.32
N PHE A 56 -3.95 -0.77 -3.34
CA PHE A 56 -4.82 -1.93 -3.44
C PHE A 56 -4.63 -2.70 -4.75
N LEU A 57 -4.56 -1.99 -5.88
CA LEU A 57 -4.27 -2.61 -7.18
C LEU A 57 -2.88 -3.25 -7.21
N GLU A 58 -1.87 -2.60 -6.65
CA GLU A 58 -0.51 -3.16 -6.53
C GLU A 58 -0.49 -4.42 -5.65
N GLY A 59 -1.21 -4.42 -4.53
CA GLY A 59 -1.39 -5.59 -3.68
C GLY A 59 -2.05 -6.76 -4.42
N ILE A 60 -3.07 -6.50 -5.24
CA ILE A 60 -3.70 -7.52 -6.09
C ILE A 60 -2.70 -8.08 -7.11
N ILE A 61 -1.93 -7.21 -7.78
CA ILE A 61 -0.90 -7.64 -8.73
C ILE A 61 0.11 -8.55 -8.02
N ALA A 62 0.61 -8.15 -6.84
CA ALA A 62 1.55 -8.96 -6.08
C ALA A 62 0.95 -10.32 -5.66
N PHE A 63 -0.31 -10.34 -5.22
CA PHE A 63 -1.00 -11.58 -4.85
C PHE A 63 -1.08 -12.55 -6.03
N ILE A 64 -1.42 -12.06 -7.23
CA ILE A 64 -1.55 -12.89 -8.44
C ILE A 64 -0.18 -13.42 -8.90
N TYR A 65 0.85 -12.60 -8.89
CA TYR A 65 2.16 -12.97 -9.44
C TYR A 65 3.08 -13.69 -8.44
N ALA A 66 2.86 -13.58 -7.13
CA ALA A 66 3.72 -14.19 -6.11
C ALA A 66 3.92 -15.71 -6.21
N PRO A 67 2.91 -16.54 -6.54
CA PRO A 67 3.12 -17.96 -6.78
C PRO A 67 4.15 -18.24 -7.89
N SER A 68 4.15 -17.45 -8.96
CA SER A 68 5.13 -17.56 -10.06
C SER A 68 6.57 -17.19 -9.66
N ARG A 69 6.75 -16.65 -8.44
CA ARG A 69 8.02 -16.24 -7.85
C ARG A 69 8.43 -17.10 -6.66
N ASN A 70 7.71 -18.21 -6.41
CA ASN A 70 7.88 -19.06 -5.23
C ASN A 70 7.74 -18.26 -3.91
N GLN A 71 6.82 -17.28 -3.89
CA GLN A 71 6.47 -16.52 -2.70
C GLN A 71 5.01 -16.75 -2.28
N PRO A 72 4.70 -16.68 -0.98
CA PRO A 72 3.35 -16.82 -0.47
C PRO A 72 2.45 -15.67 -0.92
N ALA A 73 1.42 -15.98 -1.73
CA ALA A 73 0.54 -14.99 -2.36
C ALA A 73 -0.06 -13.96 -1.40
N ILE A 74 -0.69 -14.43 -0.32
CA ILE A 74 -1.37 -13.56 0.67
C ILE A 74 -0.37 -12.60 1.30
N ALA A 75 0.78 -13.10 1.75
CA ALA A 75 1.76 -12.26 2.42
C ALA A 75 2.37 -11.23 1.46
N SER A 76 2.69 -11.62 0.21
CA SER A 76 3.20 -10.69 -0.80
C SER A 76 2.17 -9.62 -1.17
N GLY A 77 0.89 -9.96 -1.27
CA GLY A 77 -0.19 -9.02 -1.52
C GLY A 77 -0.38 -8.00 -0.40
N ILE A 78 -0.50 -8.48 0.85
CA ILE A 78 -0.63 -7.60 2.04
C ILE A 78 0.59 -6.69 2.18
N TYR A 79 1.78 -7.26 2.04
CA TYR A 79 3.03 -6.52 2.11
C TYR A 79 3.05 -5.39 1.08
N THR A 80 2.79 -5.71 -0.20
CA THR A 80 2.79 -4.74 -1.30
C THR A 80 1.71 -3.68 -1.13
N PHE A 81 0.55 -4.00 -0.58
CA PHE A 81 -0.47 -3.01 -0.25
C PHE A 81 0.08 -1.90 0.68
N PHE A 82 0.92 -2.22 1.65
CA PHE A 82 1.47 -1.20 2.56
C PHE A 82 2.69 -0.46 1.99
N VAL A 83 3.57 -1.17 1.28
CA VAL A 83 4.82 -0.58 0.77
C VAL A 83 4.72 -0.03 -0.66
N GLY A 84 3.61 -0.29 -1.35
CA GLY A 84 3.32 0.16 -2.70
C GLY A 84 4.20 -0.48 -3.76
N THR A 85 4.51 0.28 -4.82
CA THR A 85 5.34 -0.14 -5.96
C THR A 85 6.68 -0.77 -5.56
N VAL A 86 7.26 -0.38 -4.42
CA VAL A 86 8.51 -0.99 -3.91
C VAL A 86 8.32 -2.50 -3.66
N GLY A 87 7.14 -2.92 -3.19
CA GLY A 87 6.83 -4.34 -3.01
C GLY A 87 6.74 -5.11 -4.33
N LEU A 88 6.24 -4.47 -5.39
CA LEU A 88 6.27 -5.05 -6.74
C LEU A 88 7.69 -5.14 -7.30
N VAL A 89 8.49 -4.09 -7.12
CA VAL A 89 9.91 -4.09 -7.53
C VAL A 89 10.65 -5.24 -6.84
N GLU A 90 10.52 -5.38 -5.52
CA GLU A 90 11.14 -6.49 -4.78
C GLU A 90 10.63 -7.87 -5.25
N LEU A 91 9.33 -8.00 -5.53
CA LEU A 91 8.74 -9.24 -6.02
C LEU A 91 9.32 -9.68 -7.38
N PHE A 92 9.58 -8.73 -8.28
CA PHE A 92 10.09 -9.00 -9.62
C PHE A 92 11.62 -9.04 -9.69
N GLU A 93 12.35 -8.25 -8.90
CA GLU A 93 13.82 -8.31 -8.80
C GLU A 93 14.28 -9.64 -8.19
N LEU A 94 13.51 -10.24 -7.26
CA LEU A 94 13.80 -11.58 -6.71
C LEU A 94 13.78 -12.70 -7.77
N GLN A 95 13.26 -12.43 -8.95
CA GLN A 95 13.25 -13.38 -10.05
C GLN A 95 14.58 -13.41 -10.81
N GLU A 96 15.22 -12.25 -11.02
CA GLU A 96 16.51 -12.17 -11.71
C GLU A 96 17.60 -12.93 -10.94
N THR A 97 17.58 -12.84 -9.60
CA THR A 97 18.61 -13.47 -8.75
C THR A 97 18.47 -14.99 -8.60
N LYS A 98 17.34 -15.59 -9.01
CA LYS A 98 17.13 -17.06 -8.96
C LYS A 98 17.36 -17.75 -10.31
N GLN A 99 17.56 -16.98 -11.38
CA GLN A 99 17.84 -17.49 -12.73
C GLN A 99 19.33 -17.43 -13.10
N GLU A 100 20.17 -16.83 -12.25
CA GLU A 100 21.64 -16.93 -12.25
C GLU A 100 22.12 -18.08 -11.36
#